data_AF-A0A9E0LUM2-F1
#
_entry.id   AF-A0A9E0LUM2-F1
#
_cell.length_a   1.000
_cell.length_b   1.000
_cell.length_c   1.000
_cell.angle_alpha   90.00
_cell.angle_beta   90.00
_cell.angle_gamma   90.00
#
_symmetry.space_group_name_H-M   'P 1'
#
loop_
_entity.id
_entity.type
_entity.pdbx_description
1 polymer ?
#
loop_
_entity_poly.entity_id
_entity_poly.type
_entity_poly.pdbx_seq_one_letter_code
_entity_poly.pdbx_strand_id
1 'polypeptide(L)'
;MLAETAAREVARDGRVAPAPRFWVRVTRVKIRTVELSVPAAAAAILATAATMLVLDLAWLGIVARGLYASALGHLMRPEAWWPAALLFYLFYVSVIAAWAVFGTGAPSAAARRGAGLGFVAYTTYELTNWAVLRDWPAWIVPIDIAWGIALTAVSALAGKLAERAVGGRPARREAPR
;
A
#
# COMPACT_ATOMS: atom_id res chain seq x y z
N MET A 1 28.47 -44.85 -20.20
CA MET A 1 28.42 -46.27 -19.81
C MET A 1 27.40 -46.55 -18.70
N LEU A 2 27.49 -45.98 -17.49
CA LEU A 2 26.52 -46.24 -16.39
C LEU A 2 25.09 -45.70 -16.64
N ALA A 3 24.93 -44.57 -17.32
CA ALA A 3 23.60 -43.97 -17.60
C ALA A 3 22.82 -44.74 -18.69
N GLU A 4 23.51 -45.33 -19.68
CA GLU A 4 22.88 -46.14 -20.71
C GLU A 4 22.44 -47.52 -20.20
N THR A 5 23.16 -48.08 -19.22
CA THR A 5 22.77 -49.34 -18.57
C THR A 5 21.46 -49.17 -17.79
N ALA A 6 21.32 -48.07 -17.03
CA ALA A 6 20.10 -47.78 -16.27
C ALA A 6 18.87 -47.49 -17.17
N ALA A 7 19.06 -46.77 -18.29
CA ALA A 7 17.98 -46.49 -19.23
C ALA A 7 17.45 -47.76 -19.93
N ARG A 8 18.34 -48.73 -20.22
CA ARG A 8 17.96 -50.02 -20.81
C ARG A 8 17.25 -50.95 -19.82
N GLU A 9 17.50 -50.79 -18.53
CA GLU A 9 16.87 -51.59 -17.47
C GLU A 9 15.42 -51.12 -17.21
N VAL A 10 15.16 -49.80 -17.24
CA VAL A 10 13.82 -49.21 -17.11
C VAL A 10 12.92 -49.54 -18.32
N ALA A 11 13.47 -49.59 -19.53
CA ALA A 11 12.71 -49.95 -20.73
C ALA A 11 12.30 -51.44 -20.76
N ARG A 12 12.99 -52.30 -20.00
CA ARG A 12 12.75 -53.76 -20.01
C ARG A 12 11.66 -54.21 -19.04
N ASP A 13 11.43 -53.48 -17.94
CA ASP A 13 10.52 -53.92 -16.87
C ASP A 13 9.16 -53.20 -16.87
N GLY A 14 8.89 -52.30 -17.84
CA GLY A 14 7.59 -51.63 -18.01
C GLY A 14 7.10 -50.78 -16.82
N ARG A 15 7.88 -50.69 -15.75
CA ARG A 15 7.56 -49.97 -14.53
C ARG A 15 8.16 -48.57 -14.58
N VAL A 16 7.30 -47.60 -14.88
CA VAL A 16 7.62 -46.18 -14.70
C VAL A 16 7.89 -45.95 -13.22
N ALA A 17 9.11 -45.57 -12.85
CA ALA A 17 9.46 -45.22 -11.48
C ALA A 17 8.53 -44.07 -10.99
N PRO A 18 7.95 -44.16 -9.78
CA PRO A 18 7.09 -43.10 -9.28
C PRO A 18 7.91 -41.81 -9.12
N ALA A 19 7.42 -40.72 -9.71
CA ALA A 19 8.05 -39.41 -9.59
C ALA A 19 8.24 -39.02 -8.10
N PRO A 20 9.37 -38.40 -7.72
CA PRO A 20 9.67 -38.06 -6.34
C PRO A 20 8.58 -37.16 -5.75
N ARG A 21 7.96 -37.61 -4.64
CA ARG A 21 6.82 -36.99 -3.93
C ARG A 21 7.04 -35.56 -3.40
N PHE A 22 8.21 -34.96 -3.65
CA PHE A 22 8.62 -33.68 -3.08
C PHE A 22 8.08 -32.46 -3.85
N TRP A 23 7.73 -32.60 -5.14
CA TRP A 23 7.48 -31.42 -6.00
C TRP A 23 6.03 -30.94 -6.16
N VAL A 24 5.02 -31.52 -5.50
CA VAL A 24 3.62 -31.14 -5.76
C VAL A 24 2.83 -30.88 -4.47
N ARG A 25 3.03 -29.71 -3.87
CA ARG A 25 2.07 -29.12 -2.92
C ARG A 25 2.03 -27.59 -2.96
N VAL A 26 2.08 -27.00 -4.16
CA VAL A 26 1.60 -25.62 -4.36
C VAL A 26 0.19 -25.70 -4.94
N THR A 27 -0.78 -26.10 -4.11
CA THR A 27 -2.15 -26.32 -4.57
C THR A 27 -3.13 -25.40 -3.84
N ARG A 28 -3.60 -24.38 -4.59
CA ARG A 28 -4.66 -23.39 -4.34
C ARG A 28 -4.22 -22.04 -3.78
N VAL A 29 -3.92 -21.11 -4.71
CA VAL A 29 -4.11 -19.68 -4.48
C VAL A 29 -5.62 -19.43 -4.50
N LYS A 30 -6.23 -19.21 -3.33
CA LYS A 30 -7.65 -18.87 -3.22
C LYS A 30 -7.79 -17.37 -3.53
N ILE A 31 -7.99 -17.02 -4.80
CA ILE A 31 -8.26 -15.64 -5.21
C ILE A 31 -9.64 -15.28 -4.68
N ARG A 32 -9.71 -14.42 -3.66
CA ARG A 32 -10.96 -13.87 -3.16
C ARG A 32 -11.43 -12.84 -4.18
N THR A 33 -12.48 -13.15 -4.94
CA THR A 33 -13.18 -12.15 -5.74
C THR A 33 -13.89 -11.20 -4.78
N VAL A 34 -13.49 -9.94 -4.76
CA VAL A 34 -14.18 -8.88 -4.02
C VAL A 34 -15.24 -8.34 -4.95
N GLU A 35 -16.51 -8.61 -4.68
CA GLU A 35 -17.62 -7.97 -5.39
C GLU A 35 -17.76 -6.55 -4.86
N LEU A 36 -16.98 -5.63 -5.44
CA LEU A 36 -17.00 -4.22 -5.07
C LEU A 36 -18.05 -3.50 -5.91
N SER A 37 -19.07 -2.93 -5.27
CA SER A 37 -20.03 -2.10 -6.01
C SER A 37 -19.33 -0.83 -6.52
N VAL A 38 -19.64 -0.42 -7.76
CA VAL A 38 -19.08 0.80 -8.37
C VAL A 38 -19.30 2.04 -7.47
N PRO A 39 -20.49 2.25 -6.87
CA PRO A 39 -20.69 3.38 -5.95
C PRO A 39 -19.81 3.31 -4.69
N ALA A 40 -19.62 2.12 -4.11
CA ALA A 40 -18.75 1.98 -2.93
C ALA A 40 -17.27 2.19 -3.29
N ALA A 41 -16.85 1.74 -4.47
CA ALA A 41 -15.51 1.98 -5.00
C ALA A 41 -15.24 3.49 -5.17
N ALA A 42 -16.16 4.19 -5.82
CA ALA A 42 -16.07 5.63 -6.04
C ALA A 42 -16.04 6.39 -4.71
N ALA A 43 -16.95 6.08 -3.78
CA ALA A 43 -17.00 6.70 -2.46
C ALA A 43 -15.68 6.50 -1.69
N ALA A 44 -15.11 5.30 -1.73
CA ALA A 44 -13.85 4.99 -1.09
C ALA A 44 -12.68 5.80 -1.66
N ILE A 45 -12.56 5.86 -2.99
CA ILE A 45 -11.49 6.60 -3.68
C ILE A 45 -11.62 8.10 -3.40
N LEU A 46 -12.83 8.66 -3.54
CA LEU A 46 -13.09 10.08 -3.31
C LEU A 46 -12.81 10.47 -1.85
N ALA A 47 -13.26 9.67 -0.88
CA ALA A 47 -13.00 9.93 0.53
C ALA A 47 -11.50 9.83 0.87
N THR A 48 -10.80 8.86 0.29
CA THR A 48 -9.34 8.72 0.44
C THR A 48 -8.62 9.96 -0.14
N ALA A 49 -8.95 10.33 -1.38
CA ALA A 49 -8.35 11.47 -2.07
C ALA A 49 -8.61 12.78 -1.33
N ALA A 50 -9.86 13.04 -0.96
CA ALA A 50 -10.25 14.26 -0.26
C ALA A 50 -9.57 14.36 1.10
N THR A 51 -9.53 13.27 1.87
CA THR A 51 -8.86 13.25 3.18
C THR A 51 -7.37 13.52 3.04
N MET A 52 -6.70 12.84 2.11
CA MET A 52 -5.28 13.05 1.83
C MET A 52 -5.01 14.51 1.45
N LEU A 53 -5.73 15.04 0.45
CA LEU A 53 -5.54 16.40 -0.04
C LEU A 53 -5.78 17.45 1.04
N VAL A 54 -6.89 17.35 1.78
CA VAL A 54 -7.24 18.34 2.82
C VAL A 54 -6.21 18.35 3.94
N LEU A 55 -5.83 17.18 4.45
CA LEU A 55 -4.87 17.08 5.55
C LEU A 55 -3.47 17.51 5.11
N ASP A 56 -3.05 17.08 3.93
CA ASP A 56 -1.71 17.38 3.41
C ASP A 56 -1.56 18.86 3.05
N LEU A 57 -2.56 19.47 2.40
CA LEU A 57 -2.56 20.91 2.14
C LEU A 57 -2.64 21.74 3.44
N ALA A 58 -3.37 21.28 4.45
CA ALA A 58 -3.39 21.92 5.76
C ALA A 58 -2.01 21.85 6.44
N TRP A 59 -1.34 20.68 6.38
CA TRP A 59 0.03 20.53 6.87
C TRP A 59 0.98 21.48 6.15
N LEU A 60 0.98 21.47 4.82
CA LEU A 60 1.84 22.31 4.00
C LEU A 60 1.59 23.80 4.22
N GLY A 61 0.33 24.21 4.35
CA GLY A 61 -0.06 25.61 4.50
C GLY A 61 0.18 26.20 5.90
N ILE A 62 0.11 25.37 6.95
CA ILE A 62 0.13 25.84 8.35
C ILE A 62 1.44 25.46 9.04
N VAL A 63 1.76 24.16 9.07
CA VAL A 63 2.86 23.61 9.88
C VAL A 63 4.15 23.62 9.08
N ALA A 64 4.14 22.99 7.91
CA ALA A 64 5.32 22.84 7.07
C ALA A 64 5.78 24.19 6.52
N ARG A 65 4.88 25.15 6.25
CA ARG A 65 5.26 26.45 5.68
C ARG A 65 6.38 27.13 6.45
N GLY A 66 6.27 27.24 7.78
CA GLY A 66 7.31 27.85 8.60
C GLY A 66 8.50 26.91 8.80
N LEU A 67 8.22 25.65 9.10
CA LEU A 67 9.21 24.64 9.41
C LEU A 67 10.15 24.39 8.21
N TYR A 68 9.58 24.11 7.05
CA TYR A 68 10.29 23.77 5.81
C TYR A 68 10.93 25.01 5.20
N ALA A 69 10.30 26.19 5.28
CA ALA A 69 10.98 27.41 4.83
C ALA A 69 12.26 27.67 5.62
N SER A 70 12.24 27.43 6.94
CA SER A 70 13.44 27.62 7.79
C SER A 70 14.51 26.54 7.57
N ALA A 71 14.09 25.29 7.34
CA ALA A 71 15.00 24.14 7.31
C ALA A 71 15.46 23.79 5.88
N LEU A 72 14.56 23.91 4.90
CA LEU A 72 14.74 23.49 3.51
C LEU A 72 14.66 24.66 2.52
N GLY A 73 14.53 25.92 2.98
CA GLY A 73 14.27 27.07 2.10
C GLY A 73 15.27 27.22 0.94
N HIS A 74 16.54 26.86 1.15
CA HIS A 74 17.58 26.88 0.11
C HIS A 74 17.42 25.78 -0.96
N LEU A 75 16.67 24.71 -0.66
CA LEU A 75 16.31 23.62 -1.58
C LEU A 75 14.92 23.78 -2.19
N MET A 76 14.07 24.62 -1.59
CA MET A 76 12.69 24.81 -2.03
C MET A 76 12.61 25.59 -3.32
N ARG A 77 11.75 25.13 -4.23
CA ARG A 77 11.41 25.88 -5.43
C ARG A 77 10.53 27.09 -5.08
N PRO A 78 10.64 28.22 -5.82
CA PRO A 78 9.77 29.39 -5.62
C PRO A 78 8.30 29.06 -5.80
N GLU A 79 7.99 28.17 -6.75
CA GLU A 79 6.63 27.70 -7.04
C GLU A 79 6.58 26.18 -7.08
N ALA A 80 5.43 25.64 -6.71
CA ALA A 80 5.16 24.22 -6.81
C ALA A 80 5.11 23.80 -8.28
N TRP A 81 5.85 22.75 -8.64
CA TRP A 81 5.73 22.15 -9.96
C TRP A 81 4.53 21.20 -9.97
N TRP A 82 3.37 21.75 -10.35
CA TRP A 82 2.07 21.10 -10.33
C TRP A 82 2.01 19.73 -11.03
N PRO A 83 2.69 19.47 -12.16
CA PRO A 83 2.64 18.15 -12.78
C PRO A 83 3.15 17.02 -11.87
N ALA A 84 4.25 17.20 -11.13
CA ALA A 84 4.69 16.19 -10.15
C ALA A 84 3.69 16.04 -9.02
N ALA A 85 3.15 17.15 -8.51
CA ALA A 85 2.20 17.12 -7.40
C ALA A 85 0.95 16.31 -7.79
N LEU A 86 0.40 16.56 -8.98
CA LEU A 86 -0.75 15.82 -9.49
C LEU A 86 -0.45 14.35 -9.70
N LEU A 87 0.71 14.01 -10.28
CA LEU A 87 1.13 12.61 -10.45
C LEU A 87 1.29 11.91 -9.10
N PHE A 88 1.90 12.58 -8.11
CA PHE A 88 2.02 12.07 -6.75
C PHE A 88 0.65 11.73 -6.16
N TYR A 89 -0.29 12.68 -6.14
CA TYR A 89 -1.62 12.42 -5.58
C TYR A 89 -2.34 11.30 -6.33
N LEU A 90 -2.27 11.29 -7.67
CA LEU A 90 -2.89 10.25 -8.48
C LEU A 90 -2.37 8.85 -8.12
N PHE A 91 -1.05 8.66 -8.13
CA PHE A 91 -0.45 7.35 -7.85
C PHE A 91 -0.61 6.95 -6.39
N TYR A 92 -0.34 7.87 -5.46
CA TYR A 92 -0.36 7.56 -4.04
C TYR A 92 -1.76 7.20 -3.56
N VAL A 93 -2.78 7.98 -3.93
CA VAL A 93 -4.19 7.68 -3.63
C VAL A 93 -4.61 6.34 -4.26
N SER A 94 -4.18 6.06 -5.49
CA SER A 94 -4.49 4.79 -6.15
C SER A 94 -3.95 3.59 -5.39
N VAL A 95 -2.72 3.67 -4.89
CA VAL A 95 -2.11 2.60 -4.08
C VAL A 95 -2.79 2.47 -2.71
N ILE A 96 -3.11 3.58 -2.05
CA ILE A 96 -3.88 3.55 -0.78
C ILE A 96 -5.20 2.83 -0.99
N ALA A 97 -5.96 3.22 -2.03
CA ALA A 97 -7.25 2.62 -2.35
C ALA A 97 -7.12 1.13 -2.67
N ALA A 98 -6.22 0.75 -3.59
CA ALA A 98 -6.07 -0.64 -4.01
C ALA A 98 -5.58 -1.56 -2.89
N TRP A 99 -4.53 -1.16 -2.15
CA TRP A 99 -3.83 -2.05 -1.22
C TRP A 99 -4.33 -1.94 0.23
N ALA A 100 -4.54 -0.72 0.73
CA ALA A 100 -4.92 -0.50 2.11
C ALA A 100 -6.44 -0.58 2.30
N VAL A 101 -7.19 0.09 1.42
CA VAL A 101 -8.65 0.11 1.48
C VAL A 101 -9.19 -1.22 0.96
N PHE A 102 -9.24 -1.47 -0.35
CA PHE A 102 -9.89 -2.66 -0.92
C PHE A 102 -9.25 -3.99 -0.53
N GLY A 103 -7.96 -3.98 -0.17
CA GLY A 103 -7.26 -5.18 0.28
C GLY A 103 -7.67 -5.71 1.66
N THR A 104 -8.54 -5.02 2.41
CA THR A 104 -8.98 -5.44 3.76
C THR A 104 -10.49 -5.39 3.94
N GLY A 105 -11.02 -6.17 4.90
CA GLY A 105 -12.43 -6.08 5.27
C GLY A 105 -12.73 -5.03 6.35
N ALA A 106 -11.76 -4.67 7.19
CA ALA A 106 -11.97 -3.93 8.44
C ALA A 106 -11.30 -2.54 8.45
N PRO A 107 -11.96 -1.47 8.96
CA PRO A 107 -11.43 -0.10 9.05
C PRO A 107 -10.10 -0.03 9.78
N SER A 108 -9.98 -0.73 10.91
CA SER A 108 -8.73 -0.80 11.67
C SER A 108 -7.60 -1.48 10.88
N ALA A 109 -7.93 -2.46 10.03
CA ALA A 109 -6.93 -3.11 9.18
C ALA A 109 -6.51 -2.21 8.02
N ALA A 110 -7.45 -1.45 7.44
CA ALA A 110 -7.16 -0.43 6.43
C ALA A 110 -6.26 0.67 6.99
N ALA A 111 -6.57 1.18 8.18
CA ALA A 111 -5.76 2.18 8.88
C ALA A 111 -4.33 1.66 9.15
N ARG A 112 -4.17 0.42 9.63
CA ARG A 112 -2.83 -0.18 9.84
C ARG A 112 -2.05 -0.38 8.55
N ARG A 113 -2.71 -0.78 7.45
CA ARG A 113 -2.06 -0.85 6.15
C ARG A 113 -1.67 0.55 5.65
N GLY A 114 -2.56 1.53 5.78
CA GLY A 114 -2.26 2.92 5.47
C GLY A 114 -1.05 3.43 6.26
N ALA A 115 -1.00 3.18 7.57
CA ALA A 115 0.14 3.50 8.43
C ALA A 115 1.44 2.86 7.92
N GLY A 116 1.41 1.57 7.57
CA GLY A 116 2.58 0.87 7.01
C GLY A 116 3.03 1.42 5.65
N LEU A 117 2.08 1.77 4.78
CA LEU A 117 2.38 2.41 3.49
C LEU A 117 2.98 3.81 3.68
N GLY A 118 2.42 4.60 4.60
CA GLY A 118 2.94 5.91 5.00
C GLY A 118 4.36 5.81 5.53
N PHE A 119 4.59 4.89 6.47
CA PHE A 119 5.92 4.63 7.02
C PHE A 119 6.95 4.35 5.92
N VAL A 120 6.66 3.39 5.03
CA VAL A 120 7.61 3.00 3.98
C VAL A 120 7.85 4.16 3.00
N ALA A 121 6.80 4.84 2.54
CA ALA A 121 6.93 5.93 1.58
C ALA A 121 7.74 7.11 2.14
N TYR A 122 7.37 7.59 3.33
CA TYR A 122 8.02 8.75 3.94
C TYR A 122 9.42 8.43 4.45
N THR A 123 9.64 7.22 5.00
CA THR A 123 10.99 6.79 5.37
C THR A 123 11.89 6.70 4.15
N THR A 124 11.38 6.17 3.03
CA THR A 124 12.14 6.10 1.78
C THR A 124 12.50 7.50 1.29
N TYR A 125 11.54 8.43 1.27
CA TYR A 125 11.79 9.81 0.86
C TYR A 125 12.80 10.51 1.80
N GLU A 126 12.52 10.55 3.09
CA GLU A 126 13.34 11.25 4.08
C GLU A 126 14.76 10.69 4.17
N LEU A 127 14.91 9.37 4.33
CA LEU A 127 16.23 8.78 4.49
C LEU A 127 17.04 8.81 3.20
N THR A 128 16.41 8.69 2.03
CA THR A 128 17.14 8.82 0.76
C THR A 128 17.63 10.25 0.58
N ASN A 129 16.77 11.24 0.81
CA ASN A 129 17.19 12.65 0.73
C ASN A 129 18.29 12.96 1.73
N TRP A 130 18.18 12.47 2.97
CA TRP A 130 19.22 12.66 3.98
C TRP A 130 20.55 12.00 3.60
N ALA A 131 20.50 10.87 2.90
CA ALA A 131 21.71 10.19 2.43
C ALA A 131 22.40 10.90 1.24
N VAL A 132 21.65 11.59 0.38
CA VAL A 132 22.18 12.13 -0.89
C VAL A 132 22.31 13.66 -0.92
N LEU A 133 21.59 14.40 -0.08
CA LEU A 133 21.61 15.86 -0.03
C LEU A 133 22.46 16.33 1.17
N ARG A 134 23.40 17.25 0.91
CA ARG A 134 24.41 17.69 1.89
C ARG A 134 23.81 18.31 3.16
N ASP A 135 22.78 19.14 3.00
CA ASP A 135 22.25 20.00 4.07
C ASP A 135 20.83 19.59 4.47
N TRP A 136 20.51 18.29 4.39
CA TRP A 136 19.20 17.78 4.82
C TRP A 136 19.09 17.77 6.36
N PRO A 137 18.08 18.43 6.94
CA PRO A 137 17.95 18.60 8.39
C PRO A 137 17.46 17.31 9.07
N ALA A 138 18.37 16.58 9.72
CA ALA A 138 18.09 15.30 10.38
C ALA A 138 16.90 15.29 11.36
N TRP A 139 16.60 16.43 12.00
CA TRP A 139 15.51 16.54 12.95
C TRP A 139 14.12 16.57 12.27
N ILE A 140 14.03 16.90 10.97
CA ILE A 140 12.77 16.90 10.23
C ILE A 140 12.32 15.48 9.87
N VAL A 141 13.29 14.59 9.66
CA VAL A 141 13.10 13.18 9.26
C VAL A 141 12.07 12.46 10.14
N PRO A 142 12.21 12.39 11.48
CA PRO A 142 11.23 11.70 12.31
C PRO A 142 9.85 12.39 12.33
N ILE A 143 9.80 13.70 12.14
CA ILE A 143 8.55 14.48 12.11
C ILE A 143 7.77 14.12 10.84
N ASP A 144 8.42 14.14 9.68
CA ASP A 144 7.75 13.89 8.41
C ASP A 144 7.37 12.41 8.27
N ILE A 145 8.19 11.48 8.78
CA ILE A 145 7.81 10.06 8.87
C ILE A 145 6.57 9.88 9.74
N ALA A 146 6.51 10.51 10.92
CA ALA A 146 5.35 10.42 11.81
C ALA A 146 4.09 11.02 11.15
N TRP A 147 4.23 12.15 10.46
CA TRP A 147 3.15 12.76 9.70
C TRP A 147 2.66 11.83 8.57
N GLY A 148 3.57 11.27 7.77
CA GLY A 148 3.24 10.34 6.70
C GLY A 148 2.50 9.09 7.17
N ILE A 149 2.89 8.53 8.32
CA ILE A 149 2.15 7.44 8.97
C ILE A 149 0.72 7.87 9.27
N ALA A 150 0.55 9.00 9.95
CA ALA A 150 -0.75 9.50 10.40
C ALA A 150 -1.66 9.83 9.21
N LEU A 151 -1.15 10.61 8.25
CA LEU A 151 -1.84 11.05 7.05
C LEU A 151 -2.38 9.86 6.25
N THR A 152 -1.53 8.88 5.96
CA THR A 152 -1.91 7.72 5.15
C THR A 152 -2.82 6.76 5.91
N ALA A 153 -2.66 6.62 7.23
CA ALA A 153 -3.56 5.84 8.07
C ALA A 153 -4.97 6.43 8.11
N VAL A 154 -5.09 7.74 8.32
CA VAL A 154 -6.37 8.46 8.38
C VAL A 154 -7.07 8.46 7.01
N SER A 155 -6.31 8.66 5.93
CA SER A 155 -6.85 8.60 4.57
C SER A 155 -7.40 7.21 4.21
N ALA A 156 -6.66 6.14 4.56
CA ALA A 156 -7.12 4.76 4.35
C ALA A 156 -8.34 4.42 5.23
N LEU A 157 -8.38 4.93 6.47
CA LEU A 157 -9.52 4.77 7.37
C LEU A 157 -10.77 5.41 6.78
N ALA A 158 -10.67 6.67 6.34
CA ALA A 158 -11.77 7.42 5.74
C ALA A 158 -12.31 6.70 4.49
N GLY A 159 -11.42 6.26 3.59
CA GLY A 159 -11.78 5.48 2.42
C GLY A 159 -12.56 4.20 2.77
N LYS A 160 -12.08 3.43 3.76
CA LYS A 160 -12.75 2.20 4.20
C LYS A 160 -14.09 2.44 4.88
N LEU A 161 -14.24 3.54 5.61
CA LEU A 161 -15.52 3.92 6.21
C LEU A 161 -16.53 4.31 5.13
N ALA A 162 -16.13 5.08 4.13
CA ALA A 162 -16.97 5.46 3.00
C ALA A 162 -17.41 4.24 2.16
N GLU A 163 -16.48 3.33 1.86
CA GLU A 163 -16.78 2.07 1.18
C GLU A 163 -17.87 1.28 1.91
N ARG A 164 -17.76 1.16 3.24
CA ARG A 164 -18.71 0.39 4.06
C ARG A 164 -20.07 1.09 4.19
N ALA A 165 -20.07 2.42 4.24
CA ALA A 165 -21.31 3.19 4.31
C ALA A 165 -22.16 3.00 3.05
N VAL A 166 -21.51 2.93 1.87
CA VAL A 166 -22.19 2.79 0.57
C VAL A 166 -22.39 1.32 0.18
N GLY A 167 -21.47 0.42 0.53
CA GLY A 167 -21.51 -0.99 0.15
C GLY A 167 -22.43 -1.88 0.99
N GLY A 168 -23.02 -1.36 2.07
CA GLY A 168 -23.89 -2.11 2.98
C GLY A 168 -23.13 -2.96 4.01
N ARG A 169 -23.75 -3.17 5.18
CA ARG A 169 -23.19 -4.05 6.22
C ARG A 169 -23.31 -5.51 5.75
N PRO A 170 -22.27 -6.35 5.88
CA PRO A 170 -22.43 -7.78 5.65
C PRO A 170 -23.51 -8.29 6.60
N ALA A 171 -24.54 -8.95 6.04
CA ALA A 171 -25.62 -9.55 6.80
C ALA A 171 -25.01 -10.35 7.96
N ARG A 172 -25.43 -10.04 9.19
CA ARG A 172 -25.07 -10.82 10.37
C ARG A 172 -25.46 -12.26 10.04
N ARG A 173 -24.49 -13.15 9.83
CA ARG A 173 -24.79 -14.58 9.68
C ARG A 173 -25.41 -15.00 11.00
N GLU A 174 -26.73 -15.17 11.00
CA GLU A 174 -27.43 -15.80 12.11
C GLU A 174 -26.81 -17.18 12.27
N ALA A 175 -26.27 -17.44 13.47
CA ALA A 175 -25.73 -18.74 13.81
C ALA A 175 -26.88 -19.77 13.72
N PRO A 176 -26.68 -20.95 13.11
CA PRO A 176 -27.64 -22.03 13.22
C PRO A 176 -27.81 -22.36 14.71
N ARG A 177 -29.06 -22.35 15.18
CA ARG A 177 -29.43 -22.79 16.53
C ARG A 177 -29.22 -24.28 16.70
#